data_AF-A0AAW4BN17-F1
#
_entry.id   AF-A0AAW4BN17-F1
#
_cell.length_a   1.000
_cell.length_b   1.000
_cell.length_c   1.000
_cell.angle_alpha   90.00
_cell.angle_beta   90.00
_cell.angle_gamma   90.00
#
_symmetry.space_group_name_H-M   'P 1'
#
loop_
_entity.id
_entity.type
_entity.pdbx_description
1 polymer ?
#
loop_
_entity_poly.entity_id
_entity_poly.type
_entity_poly.pdbx_seq_one_letter_code
_entity_poly.pdbx_strand_id
1 'polypeptide(L)'
;FEDWWQALGMARFRPAMQYQLFDAAVQHGWHRAVKMLQSSVGEKPDGIIGPKTLSATQTMDLNDLLLRYIAYRITFYTKVSTFNEYGRGWMRRVAQCLLFAAVDNYL
;
A
#
# COMPACT_ATOMS: atom_id res chain seq x y z
N PHE A 1 -1.50 -2.10 -18.41
CA PHE A 1 -1.72 -2.07 -16.95
C PHE A 1 -1.99 -3.51 -16.54
N GLU A 2 -0.93 -4.16 -16.07
CA GLU A 2 -0.67 -5.61 -16.12
C GLU A 2 -1.68 -6.48 -15.34
N ASP A 3 -1.71 -7.77 -15.70
CA ASP A 3 -2.56 -8.87 -15.20
C ASP A 3 -2.79 -8.94 -13.69
N TRP A 4 -1.93 -8.31 -12.89
CA TRP A 4 -2.02 -8.35 -11.44
C TRP A 4 -3.23 -7.61 -10.87
N TRP A 5 -3.80 -6.60 -11.55
CA TRP A 5 -4.98 -5.88 -11.01
C TRP A 5 -6.17 -6.82 -10.78
N GLN A 6 -6.49 -7.64 -11.78
CA GLN A 6 -7.55 -8.63 -11.68
C GLN A 6 -7.14 -9.80 -10.79
N ALA A 7 -5.89 -10.28 -10.90
CA ALA A 7 -5.41 -11.40 -10.09
C ALA A 7 -5.43 -11.10 -8.58
N LEU A 8 -5.13 -9.85 -8.19
CA LEU A 8 -5.22 -9.39 -6.80
C LEU A 8 -6.67 -9.07 -6.39
N GLY A 9 -7.60 -9.01 -7.35
CA GLY A 9 -8.99 -8.61 -7.15
C GLY A 9 -9.11 -7.26 -6.49
N MET A 10 -8.41 -6.28 -7.06
CA MET A 10 -8.28 -4.91 -6.56
C MET A 10 -9.63 -4.22 -6.29
N ALA A 11 -10.66 -4.55 -7.06
CA ALA A 11 -12.01 -4.02 -6.89
C ALA A 11 -12.65 -4.33 -5.50
N ARG A 12 -12.09 -5.26 -4.73
CA ARG A 12 -12.57 -5.64 -3.40
C ARG A 12 -12.06 -4.73 -2.28
N PHE A 13 -11.13 -3.83 -2.57
CA PHE A 13 -10.57 -2.87 -1.62
C PHE A 13 -11.34 -1.55 -1.66
N ARG A 14 -11.33 -0.79 -0.55
CA ARG A 14 -11.82 0.59 -0.51
C ARG A 14 -11.02 1.47 -1.49
N PRO A 15 -11.63 2.47 -2.16
CA PRO A 15 -10.96 3.26 -3.21
C PRO A 15 -9.60 3.85 -2.81
N ALA A 16 -9.49 4.40 -1.60
CA ALA A 16 -8.23 4.91 -1.08
C ALA A 16 -7.13 3.84 -1.03
N MET A 17 -7.47 2.60 -0.63
CA MET A 17 -6.51 1.50 -0.68
C MET A 17 -6.24 0.99 -2.10
N GLN A 18 -7.21 1.02 -3.01
CA GLN A 18 -6.95 0.67 -4.40
C GLN A 18 -5.84 1.56 -4.98
N TYR A 19 -5.94 2.88 -4.75
CA TYR A 19 -4.94 3.84 -5.18
C TYR A 19 -3.58 3.58 -4.53
N GLN A 20 -3.53 3.45 -3.20
CA GLN A 20 -2.26 3.23 -2.49
C GLN A 20 -1.56 1.93 -2.89
N LEU A 21 -2.32 0.83 -3.01
CA LEU A 21 -1.77 -0.47 -3.39
C LEU A 21 -1.33 -0.48 -4.86
N PHE A 22 -2.06 0.19 -5.74
CA PHE A 22 -1.65 0.38 -7.13
C PHE A 22 -0.34 1.16 -7.23
N ASP A 23 -0.27 2.31 -6.56
CA ASP A 23 0.91 3.17 -6.53
C ASP A 23 2.15 2.41 -6.01
N ALA A 24 1.98 1.67 -4.92
CA ALA A 24 3.02 0.82 -4.36
C ALA A 24 3.41 -0.34 -5.29
N ALA A 25 2.46 -0.98 -5.97
CA ALA A 25 2.74 -2.06 -6.91
C ALA A 25 3.60 -1.58 -8.09
N VAL A 26 3.31 -0.37 -8.61
CA VAL A 26 4.11 0.25 -9.67
C VAL A 26 5.52 0.62 -9.17
N GLN A 27 5.64 1.15 -7.95
CA GLN A 27 6.93 1.64 -7.43
C GLN A 27 7.83 0.54 -6.85
N HIS A 28 7.25 -0.54 -6.33
CA HIS A 28 7.96 -1.53 -5.52
C HIS A 28 7.85 -2.96 -6.09
N GLY A 29 7.05 -3.15 -7.13
CA GLY A 29 6.57 -4.45 -7.60
C GLY A 29 5.37 -4.93 -6.77
N TRP A 30 4.36 -5.48 -7.46
CA TRP A 30 3.10 -5.90 -6.84
C TRP A 30 3.28 -6.88 -5.68
N HIS A 31 4.19 -7.85 -5.80
CA HIS A 31 4.40 -8.86 -4.75
C HIS A 31 4.91 -8.24 -3.44
N ARG A 32 5.76 -7.21 -3.52
CA ARG A 32 6.24 -6.48 -2.34
C ARG A 32 5.14 -5.61 -1.75
N ALA A 33 4.36 -4.96 -2.61
CA ALA A 33 3.23 -4.14 -2.21
C ALA A 33 2.17 -4.96 -1.43
N VAL A 34 1.92 -6.21 -1.82
CA VAL A 34 1.03 -7.13 -1.09
C VAL A 34 1.61 -7.51 0.28
N LYS A 35 2.91 -7.80 0.37
CA LYS A 35 3.57 -8.10 1.65
C LYS A 35 3.55 -6.93 2.64
N MET A 36 3.68 -5.70 2.13
CA MET A 36 3.50 -4.49 2.92
C MET A 36 2.05 -4.37 3.43
N LEU A 37 1.05 -4.69 2.60
CA LEU A 37 -0.36 -4.66 2.99
C LEU A 37 -0.63 -5.66 4.11
N GLN A 38 -0.18 -6.90 3.94
CA GLN A 38 -0.31 -7.95 4.95
C GLN A 38 0.32 -7.54 6.28
N SER A 39 1.53 -6.99 6.24
CA SER A 39 2.21 -6.47 7.44
C SER A 39 1.42 -5.32 8.09
N SER A 40 0.77 -4.48 7.29
CA SER A 40 -0.05 -3.34 7.76
C SER A 40 -1.30 -3.80 8.49
N VAL A 41 -1.89 -4.93 8.08
CA VAL A 41 -3.07 -5.51 8.75
C VAL A 41 -2.72 -6.55 9.82
N GLY A 42 -1.43 -6.79 10.08
CA GLY A 42 -0.97 -7.78 11.06
C GLY A 42 -1.03 -9.23 10.58
N GLU A 43 -1.22 -9.46 9.29
CA GLU A 43 -1.23 -10.78 8.66
C GLU A 43 0.18 -11.21 8.23
N LYS A 44 0.37 -12.51 8.02
CA LYS A 44 1.64 -13.07 7.53
C LYS A 44 1.95 -12.51 6.12
N PRO A 45 3.15 -11.94 5.89
CA PRO A 45 3.53 -11.36 4.59
C PRO A 45 3.97 -12.42 3.57
N ASP A 46 3.06 -13.31 3.18
CA ASP A 46 3.32 -14.38 2.19
C ASP A 46 3.15 -13.93 0.73
N GLY A 47 2.59 -12.74 0.49
CA GLY A 47 2.37 -12.17 -0.83
C GLY A 47 1.10 -12.65 -1.54
N ILE A 48 0.19 -13.34 -0.84
CA ILE A 48 -1.07 -13.87 -1.35
C ILE A 48 -2.26 -13.13 -0.71
N ILE A 49 -3.11 -12.52 -1.53
CA ILE A 49 -4.36 -11.89 -1.04
C ILE A 49 -5.44 -12.99 -0.91
N GLY A 50 -5.41 -13.69 0.22
CA GLY A 50 -6.44 -14.64 0.62
C GLY A 50 -7.56 -14.01 1.45
N PRO A 51 -8.55 -14.81 1.89
CA PRO A 51 -9.68 -14.33 2.69
C PRO A 51 -9.28 -13.63 3.99
N LYS A 52 -8.18 -14.07 4.64
CA LYS A 52 -7.66 -13.45 5.86
C LYS A 52 -7.15 -12.02 5.62
N THR A 53 -6.26 -11.85 4.63
CA THR A 53 -5.76 -10.52 4.22
C THR A 53 -6.91 -9.59 3.86
N LEU A 54 -7.89 -10.09 3.09
CA LEU A 54 -9.03 -9.28 2.67
C LEU A 54 -9.92 -8.88 3.86
N SER A 55 -10.27 -9.84 4.73
CA SER A 55 -11.05 -9.58 5.93
C SER A 55 -10.37 -8.56 6.85
N ALA A 56 -9.08 -8.76 7.16
CA ALA A 56 -8.33 -7.84 8.00
C ALA A 56 -8.22 -6.42 7.41
N THR A 57 -8.14 -6.31 6.08
CA THR A 57 -8.15 -5.03 5.37
C THR A 57 -9.52 -4.32 5.44
N GLN A 58 -10.61 -5.09 5.43
CA GLN A 58 -11.97 -4.58 5.49
C GLN A 58 -12.40 -4.20 6.91
N THR A 59 -11.90 -4.89 7.93
CA THR A 59 -12.24 -4.65 9.34
C THR A 59 -11.41 -3.55 9.98
N MET A 60 -10.18 -3.34 9.54
CA MET A 60 -9.33 -2.26 10.05
C MET A 60 -9.88 -0.89 9.67
N ASP A 61 -9.78 0.07 10.60
CA ASP A 61 -10.05 1.47 10.30
C ASP A 61 -9.24 1.92 9.07
N LEU A 62 -9.86 2.72 8.19
CA LEU A 62 -9.23 3.11 6.93
C LEU A 62 -7.99 3.96 7.17
N ASN A 63 -8.05 4.90 8.10
CA ASN A 63 -6.94 5.79 8.39
C ASN A 63 -5.77 5.00 8.98
N ASP A 64 -6.03 4.13 9.96
CA ASP A 64 -5.01 3.29 10.56
C ASP A 64 -4.33 2.39 9.52
N LEU A 65 -5.11 1.78 8.63
CA LEU A 65 -4.57 0.97 7.54
C LEU A 65 -3.66 1.79 6.62
N LEU A 66 -4.12 2.96 6.18
CA LEU A 66 -3.36 3.83 5.28
C LEU A 66 -2.06 4.33 5.94
N LEU A 67 -2.13 4.75 7.19
CA LEU A 67 -0.97 5.19 7.97
C LEU A 67 0.06 4.07 8.11
N ARG A 68 -0.37 2.86 8.50
CA ARG A 68 0.53 1.69 8.61
C ARG A 68 1.12 1.31 7.26
N TYR A 69 0.31 1.29 6.20
CA TYR A 69 0.76 0.96 4.86
C TYR A 69 1.83 1.93 4.36
N ILE A 70 1.60 3.22 4.53
CA ILE A 70 2.55 4.26 4.16
C ILE A 70 3.83 4.15 5.00
N ALA A 71 3.75 3.86 6.30
CA ALA A 71 4.91 3.63 7.14
C ALA A 71 5.79 2.46 6.64
N TYR A 72 5.18 1.35 6.24
CA TYR A 72 5.91 0.22 5.64
C TYR A 72 6.56 0.58 4.31
N ARG A 73 5.91 1.42 3.48
CA ARG A 73 6.49 1.92 2.23
C ARG A 73 7.71 2.81 2.49
N ILE A 74 7.61 3.77 3.41
CA ILE A 74 8.74 4.63 3.83
C ILE A 74 9.90 3.79 4.34
N THR A 75 9.62 2.84 5.23
CA THR A 75 10.63 1.93 5.78
C THR A 75 11.33 1.10 4.71
N PHE A 76 10.65 0.80 3.60
CA PHE A 76 11.29 0.14 2.47
C PHE A 76 12.14 1.11 1.65
N TYR A 77 11.65 2.31 1.34
CA TYR A 77 12.43 3.31 0.61
C TYR A 77 13.79 3.57 1.27
N THR A 78 13.84 3.67 2.61
CA THR A 78 15.09 3.92 3.34
C THR A 78 16.12 2.80 3.24
N LYS A 79 15.72 1.61 2.76
CA LYS A 79 16.61 0.45 2.54
C LYS A 79 17.06 0.30 1.08
N VAL A 80 16.52 1.09 0.16
CA VAL A 80 16.88 1.03 -1.26
C VAL A 80 18.18 1.81 -1.49
N SER A 81 19.15 1.21 -2.18
CA SER A 81 20.48 1.79 -2.39
C SER A 81 20.47 3.15 -3.12
N THR A 82 19.47 3.38 -3.98
CA THR A 82 19.31 4.62 -4.75
C THR A 82 18.48 5.69 -4.03
N PHE A 83 18.16 5.50 -2.75
CA PHE A 83 17.38 6.46 -1.96
C PHE A 83 18.05 7.85 -1.89
N ASN A 84 19.37 7.94 -1.83
CA ASN A 84 20.06 9.24 -1.79
C ASN A 84 19.87 10.04 -3.09
N GLU A 85 19.69 9.36 -4.22
CA GLU A 85 19.49 9.97 -5.53
C GLU A 85 18.02 10.35 -5.76
N TYR A 86 17.10 9.41 -5.51
CA TYR A 86 15.68 9.55 -5.88
C TYR A 86 14.72 9.74 -4.71
N GLY A 87 15.17 9.50 -3.48
CA GLY A 87 14.34 9.43 -2.27
C GLY A 87 13.58 10.71 -1.96
N ARG A 88 14.12 11.89 -2.31
CA ARG A 88 13.37 13.16 -2.19
C ARG A 88 12.08 13.14 -3.01
N GLY A 89 12.12 12.60 -4.22
CA GLY A 89 10.93 12.47 -5.08
C GLY A 89 9.93 11.48 -4.51
N TRP A 90 10.40 10.32 -4.04
CA TRP A 90 9.55 9.30 -3.43
C TRP A 90 8.85 9.80 -2.17
N MET A 91 9.59 10.48 -1.28
CA MET A 91 9.02 11.03 -0.05
C MET A 91 7.99 12.14 -0.32
N ARG A 92 8.17 12.97 -1.35
CA ARG A 92 7.14 13.93 -1.78
C ARG A 92 5.86 13.23 -2.25
N ARG A 93 5.98 12.14 -3.01
CA ARG A 93 4.82 11.33 -3.45
C ARG A 93 4.10 10.68 -2.29
N VAL A 94 4.84 10.19 -1.29
CA VAL A 94 4.25 9.68 -0.04
C VAL A 94 3.53 10.78 0.73
N ALA A 95 4.10 11.99 0.84
CA ALA A 95 3.43 13.12 1.48
C ALA A 95 2.11 13.49 0.76
N GLN A 96 2.09 13.49 -0.57
CA GLN A 96 0.86 13.68 -1.35
C GLN A 96 -0.17 12.59 -1.07
N CYS A 97 0.26 11.32 -1.00
CA CYS A 97 -0.62 10.20 -0.64
C CYS A 97 -1.27 10.37 0.73
N LEU A 98 -0.52 10.86 1.72
CA LEU A 98 -1.05 11.15 3.06
C LEU A 98 -2.07 12.29 3.04
N LEU A 99 -1.81 13.35 2.26
CA LEU A 99 -2.75 14.47 2.11
C LEU A 99 -4.05 14.03 1.41
N PHE A 100 -3.95 13.21 0.36
CA PHE A 100 -5.13 12.64 -0.30
C PHE A 100 -5.91 11.73 0.63
N ALA A 101 -5.23 10.84 1.37
CA ALA A 101 -5.88 10.01 2.38
C ALA A 101 -6.66 10.86 3.40
N ALA A 102 -6.09 11.97 3.88
CA ALA A 102 -6.77 12.85 4.83
C ALA A 102 -8.06 13.49 4.27
N VAL A 103 -8.23 13.56 2.94
CA VAL A 103 -9.44 14.10 2.29
C VAL A 103 -10.42 12.99 1.90
N ASP A 104 -9.92 11.89 1.32
CA ASP A 104 -10.74 10.83 0.73
C ASP A 104 -11.28 9.82 1.75
N ASN A 105 -10.78 9.82 2.99
CA ASN A 105 -11.20 8.86 4.02
C ASN A 105 -12.60 9.13 4.61
N TYR A 106 -13.31 10.14 4.11
CA TYR A 106 -14.69 10.49 4.50
C TYR A 106 -15.75 10.04 3.47
N LEU A 107 -15.34 9.43 2.35
CA LEU A 107 -16.20 8.92 1.27
C LEU A 107 -16.34 7.39 1.33
#